data_AF-A0AA39N6Q3-F1
#
_entry.id   AF-A0AA39N6Q3-F1
#
_cell.length_a   1.000
_cell.length_b   1.000
_cell.length_c   1.000
_cell.angle_alpha   90.00
_cell.angle_beta   90.00
_cell.angle_gamma   90.00
#
_symmetry.space_group_name_H-M   'P 1'
#
loop_
_entity.id
_entity.type
_entity.pdbx_description
1 polymer ?
#
loop_
_entity_poly.entity_id
_entity_poly.type
_entity_poly.pdbx_seq_one_letter_code
_entity_poly.pdbx_strand_id
1 'polypeptide(L)'
;MVGLTYLPIETEPARGPYHTITTGTASDNRKLFAYNHLVYADAFSTCFGPWPLLAPAKSGSTRSVTQNSSSSSSKDSSQYLDRFLELTGDYAPPAINSWFHANAVKVNRFSAKYQQRKHLPSDANYFFPDPHIFLDVSNRGRTAYLHMWKQISSFWKYRASCNKPDARPLSSEEWRDLLGIPLKASTESEIRKQVKIFLGPSPDSKGVSYHLNASDFNLPIEKKEALELVWEICEPNFRFELLSLDVRAAARSPRSQSTGDEYFQAESTFRIERQTKFGWCFPDAFSSPQSARADYGISSTHWSRRFKRLKYLRKLMEGWADPPRREVMTIRPEVLEKESRVSVEWEQGLVQHYVQTFYDYFGRPAILPRRLPAECQPVSRI
;
A
#
# COMPACT_ATOMS: atom_id res chain seq x y z
N MET A 1 72.37 2.94 29.63
CA MET A 1 71.09 2.38 30.10
C MET A 1 70.03 3.45 30.02
N VAL A 2 69.26 3.48 28.94
CA VAL A 2 68.13 4.39 28.75
C VAL A 2 66.96 3.49 28.32
N GLY A 3 65.92 3.43 29.14
CA GLY A 3 64.80 2.51 28.97
C GLY A 3 63.82 2.97 27.90
N LEU A 4 63.54 2.09 26.94
CA LEU A 4 62.44 2.20 26.00
C LEU A 4 61.18 1.62 26.64
N THR A 5 60.19 2.46 26.93
CA THR A 5 58.84 2.05 27.33
C THR A 5 57.99 1.89 26.07
N TYR A 6 57.58 0.65 25.78
CA TYR A 6 56.60 0.32 24.76
C TYR A 6 55.19 0.56 25.32
N LEU A 7 54.40 1.40 24.65
CA LEU A 7 52.96 1.48 24.86
C LEU A 7 52.25 0.47 23.93
N PRO A 8 51.20 -0.23 24.39
CA PRO A 8 50.44 -1.13 23.54
C PRO A 8 49.54 -0.35 22.58
N ILE A 9 49.54 -0.76 21.31
CA ILE A 9 48.56 -0.33 20.31
C ILE A 9 47.25 -1.07 20.59
N GLU A 10 46.26 -0.37 21.12
CA GLU A 10 44.88 -0.85 21.14
C GLU A 10 44.39 -0.97 19.69
N THR A 11 43.97 -2.18 19.32
CA THR A 11 43.33 -2.45 18.03
C THR A 11 41.85 -2.10 18.16
N GLU A 12 41.42 -1.01 17.51
CA GLU A 12 39.99 -0.72 17.32
C GLU A 12 39.34 -1.89 16.55
N PRO A 13 38.19 -2.42 16.98
CA PRO A 13 37.44 -3.37 16.18
C PRO A 13 36.90 -2.69 14.93
N ALA A 14 37.05 -3.37 13.78
CA ALA A 14 36.58 -2.93 12.48
C ALA A 14 35.12 -2.46 12.54
N ARG A 15 34.89 -1.15 12.34
CA ARG A 15 33.57 -0.59 12.12
C ARG A 15 33.07 -1.04 10.75
N GLY A 16 32.03 -1.88 10.75
CA GLY A 16 31.31 -2.26 9.53
C GLY A 16 30.63 -1.04 8.87
N PRO A 17 30.30 -1.10 7.57
CA PRO A 17 29.74 0.03 6.84
C PRO A 17 28.23 0.11 7.09
N TYR A 18 27.82 0.69 8.22
CA TYR A 18 26.44 1.15 8.39
C TYR A 18 26.39 2.55 9.02
N HIS A 19 25.65 3.39 8.30
CA HIS A 19 25.53 4.84 8.35
C HIS A 19 25.39 5.54 9.71
N THR A 20 25.89 6.77 9.69
CA THR A 20 25.78 7.88 10.65
C THR A 20 24.36 8.08 11.19
N ILE A 21 24.20 7.97 12.51
CA ILE A 21 22.99 8.39 13.23
C ILE A 21 22.96 9.93 13.24
N THR A 22 22.05 10.53 12.49
CA THR A 22 21.78 11.98 12.57
C THR A 22 20.76 12.26 13.68
N THR A 23 21.22 12.83 14.78
CA THR A 23 20.37 13.39 15.85
C THR A 23 19.85 14.75 15.40
N GLY A 24 18.51 14.93 15.37
CA GLY A 24 17.85 16.17 14.93
C GLY A 24 16.33 16.02 14.87
N THR A 25 15.58 17.13 14.84
CA THR A 25 14.11 17.16 14.85
C THR A 25 13.49 16.57 13.58
N ALA A 26 12.22 16.12 13.65
CA ALA A 26 11.52 15.44 12.55
C ALA A 26 11.28 16.30 11.30
N SER A 27 11.46 17.61 11.40
CA SER A 27 11.31 18.60 10.32
C SER A 27 12.60 18.86 9.53
N ASP A 28 13.70 18.17 9.83
CA ASP A 28 14.96 18.36 9.12
C ASP A 28 14.90 17.80 7.68
N ASN A 29 14.99 18.68 6.69
CA ASN A 29 15.01 18.35 5.26
C ASN A 29 16.14 17.35 4.90
N ARG A 30 17.21 17.26 5.69
CA ARG A 30 18.29 16.27 5.51
C ARG A 30 17.83 14.85 5.81
N LYS A 31 16.90 14.64 6.75
CA LYS A 31 16.26 13.35 6.98
C LYS A 31 15.34 12.97 5.82
N LEU A 32 14.58 13.91 5.28
CA LEU A 32 13.71 13.66 4.12
C LEU A 32 14.52 13.11 2.93
N PHE A 33 15.75 13.61 2.75
CA PHE A 33 16.70 13.10 1.75
C PHE A 33 17.18 11.67 2.08
N ALA A 34 17.56 11.39 3.33
CA ALA A 34 17.96 10.05 3.77
C ALA A 34 16.81 9.01 3.72
N TYR A 35 15.57 9.43 4.02
CA TYR A 35 14.36 8.60 3.91
C TYR A 35 13.99 8.27 2.46
N ASN A 36 14.30 9.16 1.51
CA ASN A 36 14.11 8.91 0.07
C ASN A 36 15.13 7.91 -0.51
N HIS A 37 16.19 7.58 0.24
CA HIS A 37 17.19 6.58 -0.12
C HIS A 37 17.04 5.26 0.66
N LEU A 38 16.01 5.13 1.51
CA LEU A 38 15.68 3.83 2.09
C LEU A 38 15.18 2.93 0.98
N VAL A 39 15.89 1.81 0.78
CA VAL A 39 15.49 0.81 -0.18
C VAL A 39 14.27 0.07 0.38
N TYR A 40 13.07 0.57 0.05
CA TYR A 40 11.81 -0.09 0.38
C TYR A 40 11.85 -1.56 -0.10
N ALA A 41 11.57 -2.47 0.83
CA ALA A 41 11.44 -3.88 0.51
C ALA A 41 10.12 -4.14 -0.21
N ASP A 42 10.05 -5.25 -0.97
CA ASP A 42 8.75 -5.78 -1.38
C ASP A 42 8.01 -6.18 -0.12
N ALA A 43 6.98 -5.39 0.14
CA ALA A 43 6.18 -5.42 1.32
C ALA A 43 5.46 -6.80 1.46
N PHE A 44 5.28 -7.54 0.35
CA PHE A 44 4.65 -8.86 0.32
C PHE A 44 5.65 -10.03 0.31
N SER A 45 6.95 -9.79 0.11
CA SER A 45 7.98 -10.85 0.02
C SER A 45 8.85 -10.97 1.27
N THR A 46 8.98 -9.95 2.12
CA THR A 46 9.90 -9.96 3.28
C THR A 46 9.30 -10.51 4.57
N CYS A 47 8.04 -10.94 4.60
CA CYS A 47 7.36 -11.34 5.83
C CYS A 47 7.59 -12.81 6.28
N PHE A 48 8.55 -13.55 5.71
CA PHE A 48 8.74 -14.99 5.99
C PHE A 48 9.67 -15.32 7.17
N GLY A 49 9.55 -14.60 8.28
CA GLY A 49 10.05 -15.07 9.58
C GLY A 49 8.95 -15.89 10.29
N PRO A 50 9.25 -17.03 10.95
CA PRO A 50 8.26 -17.78 11.70
C PRO A 50 7.80 -16.95 12.91
N TRP A 51 6.57 -16.42 12.84
CA TRP A 51 5.89 -15.88 14.01
C TRP A 51 5.13 -17.00 14.72
N PRO A 52 5.01 -17.00 16.06
CA PRO A 52 4.06 -17.86 16.73
C PRO A 52 2.68 -17.56 16.17
N LEU A 53 2.08 -18.52 15.46
CA LEU A 53 0.69 -18.46 15.01
C LEU A 53 -0.17 -18.07 16.21
N LEU A 54 -0.59 -16.81 16.28
CA LEU A 54 -1.67 -16.43 17.17
C LEU A 54 -2.90 -17.05 16.52
N ALA A 55 -3.28 -18.23 17.01
CA ALA A 55 -4.54 -18.85 16.67
C ALA A 55 -5.63 -17.77 16.87
N PRO A 56 -6.51 -17.53 15.88
CA PRO A 56 -7.63 -16.63 16.09
C PRO A 56 -8.37 -17.10 17.34
N ALA A 57 -8.75 -16.16 18.19
CA ALA A 57 -9.55 -16.44 19.37
C ALA A 57 -10.81 -17.19 18.90
N LYS A 58 -10.82 -18.51 19.10
CA LYS A 58 -11.99 -19.34 18.84
C LYS A 58 -13.09 -18.80 19.73
N SER A 59 -14.06 -18.09 19.14
CA SER A 59 -15.33 -17.84 19.79
C SER A 59 -15.99 -19.21 20.00
N GLY A 60 -15.99 -19.65 21.25
CA GLY A 60 -16.60 -20.92 21.63
C GLY A 60 -18.11 -20.87 21.40
N SER A 61 -18.57 -21.53 20.35
CA SER A 61 -19.94 -22.05 20.28
C SER A 61 -19.84 -23.56 20.11
N THR A 62 -19.91 -24.26 21.22
CA THR A 62 -19.96 -25.72 21.27
C THR A 62 -21.33 -26.14 20.75
N ARG A 63 -21.41 -26.59 19.49
CA ARG A 63 -22.56 -27.32 18.96
C ARG A 63 -22.13 -28.75 18.64
N SER A 64 -22.73 -29.68 19.36
CA SER A 64 -22.59 -31.11 19.19
C SER A 64 -22.95 -31.53 17.76
N VAL A 65 -22.03 -32.25 17.12
CA VAL A 65 -22.24 -32.87 15.81
C VAL A 65 -22.91 -34.22 16.02
N THR A 66 -24.18 -34.31 15.65
CA THR A 66 -24.81 -35.58 15.27
C THR A 66 -24.77 -35.65 13.75
N GLN A 67 -24.04 -36.63 13.23
CA GLN A 67 -23.93 -36.90 11.80
C GLN A 67 -25.29 -37.34 11.26
N ASN A 68 -25.77 -36.70 10.19
CA ASN A 68 -26.63 -37.37 9.22
C ASN A 68 -26.46 -36.72 7.85
N SER A 69 -26.10 -37.57 6.90
CA SER A 69 -25.95 -37.31 5.48
C SER A 69 -27.30 -37.16 4.80
N SER A 70 -27.55 -36.02 4.17
CA SER A 70 -28.40 -35.95 2.98
C SER A 70 -28.24 -34.61 2.25
N SER A 71 -28.03 -34.72 0.94
CA SER A 71 -28.05 -33.69 -0.08
C SER A 71 -29.21 -32.69 0.04
N SER A 72 -28.90 -31.38 0.05
CA SER A 72 -29.82 -30.36 -0.44
C SER A 72 -29.08 -29.10 -0.90
N SER A 73 -29.24 -28.82 -2.18
CA SER A 73 -28.87 -27.60 -2.88
C SER A 73 -29.51 -26.33 -2.29
N SER A 74 -28.79 -25.23 -2.48
CA SER A 74 -29.27 -23.83 -2.51
C SER A 74 -29.91 -23.27 -1.23
N LYS A 75 -29.18 -22.35 -0.57
CA LYS A 75 -29.62 -20.99 -0.17
C LYS A 75 -28.63 -20.42 0.84
N ASP A 76 -27.81 -19.47 0.36
CA ASP A 76 -27.28 -18.27 1.06
C ASP A 76 -25.97 -17.83 0.42
N SER A 77 -26.04 -17.44 -0.85
CA SER A 77 -25.09 -16.50 -1.41
C SER A 77 -25.53 -15.10 -0.98
N SER A 78 -25.26 -14.70 0.27
CA SER A 78 -25.22 -13.26 0.57
C SER A 78 -24.24 -12.66 -0.43
N GLN A 79 -24.72 -11.75 -1.26
CA GLN A 79 -24.01 -11.07 -2.35
C GLN A 79 -22.55 -10.83 -1.98
N TYR A 80 -21.66 -11.75 -2.38
CA TYR A 80 -20.24 -11.49 -2.31
C TYR A 80 -20.00 -10.49 -3.43
N LEU A 81 -20.02 -9.19 -3.08
CA LEU A 81 -19.76 -8.10 -4.01
C LEU A 81 -18.52 -8.46 -4.82
N ASP A 82 -18.69 -8.54 -6.14
CA ASP A 82 -17.58 -8.82 -7.04
C ASP A 82 -16.55 -7.70 -6.85
N ARG A 83 -15.44 -8.00 -6.17
CA ARG A 83 -14.40 -7.01 -5.78
C ARG A 83 -13.76 -6.29 -6.96
N PHE A 84 -13.99 -6.78 -8.18
CA PHE A 84 -13.57 -6.13 -9.41
C PHE A 84 -14.47 -4.96 -9.81
N LEU A 85 -15.67 -4.87 -9.24
CA LEU A 85 -16.58 -3.75 -9.45
C LEU A 85 -15.98 -2.47 -8.91
N GLU A 86 -16.55 -1.37 -9.40
CA GLU A 86 -16.13 -0.04 -9.01
C GLU A 86 -16.52 0.26 -7.56
N LEU A 87 -15.70 1.05 -6.88
CA LEU A 87 -16.03 1.55 -5.56
C LEU A 87 -17.20 2.55 -5.67
N THR A 88 -18.35 2.22 -5.09
CA THR A 88 -19.57 3.03 -5.16
C THR A 88 -20.10 3.42 -3.78
N GLY A 89 -20.85 4.52 -3.71
CA GLY A 89 -21.54 4.99 -2.51
C GLY A 89 -21.17 6.43 -2.15
N ASP A 90 -21.89 7.02 -1.20
CA ASP A 90 -21.71 8.43 -0.82
C ASP A 90 -20.34 8.75 -0.22
N TYR A 91 -19.66 7.74 0.32
CA TYR A 91 -18.33 7.87 0.92
C TYR A 91 -17.22 7.35 0.01
N ALA A 92 -17.52 6.96 -1.24
CA ALA A 92 -16.54 6.54 -2.22
C ALA A 92 -15.92 7.76 -2.91
N PRO A 93 -14.60 7.99 -2.80
CA PRO A 93 -13.95 9.06 -3.54
C PRO A 93 -14.07 8.82 -5.05
N PRO A 94 -14.32 9.86 -5.85
CA PRO A 94 -14.56 9.73 -7.28
C PRO A 94 -13.37 9.09 -8.00
N ALA A 95 -13.67 8.22 -8.97
CA ALA A 95 -12.66 7.62 -9.84
C ALA A 95 -12.06 8.66 -10.81
N ILE A 96 -10.87 8.34 -11.31
CA ILE A 96 -10.30 9.01 -12.47
C ILE A 96 -10.94 8.40 -13.72
N ASN A 97 -11.42 9.22 -14.67
CA ASN A 97 -12.22 8.75 -15.81
C ASN A 97 -11.57 7.59 -16.59
N SER A 98 -10.26 7.66 -16.85
CA SER A 98 -9.52 6.62 -17.59
C SER A 98 -9.30 5.32 -16.80
N TRP A 99 -9.50 5.39 -15.48
CA TRP A 99 -9.31 4.31 -14.50
C TRP A 99 -10.63 3.68 -14.04
N PHE A 100 -11.74 4.40 -14.21
CA PHE A 100 -13.08 3.92 -13.89
C PHE A 100 -13.36 2.59 -14.59
N HIS A 101 -13.88 1.62 -13.83
CA HIS A 101 -14.13 0.24 -14.27
C HIS A 101 -12.92 -0.54 -14.81
N ALA A 102 -11.68 -0.07 -14.59
CA ALA A 102 -10.52 -0.76 -15.14
C ALA A 102 -10.41 -2.21 -14.64
N ASN A 103 -10.63 -2.46 -13.36
CA ASN A 103 -10.63 -3.81 -12.82
C ASN A 103 -11.74 -4.67 -13.44
N ALA A 104 -12.96 -4.15 -13.52
CA ALA A 104 -14.12 -4.89 -14.01
C ALA A 104 -14.01 -5.26 -15.50
N VAL A 105 -13.58 -4.32 -16.34
CA VAL A 105 -13.70 -4.42 -17.80
C VAL A 105 -12.38 -4.81 -18.47
N LYS A 106 -11.23 -4.44 -17.89
CA LYS A 106 -9.92 -4.58 -18.55
C LYS A 106 -9.13 -5.79 -18.09
N VAL A 107 -9.51 -6.40 -16.96
CA VAL A 107 -8.84 -7.60 -16.43
C VAL A 107 -9.47 -8.87 -17.01
N ASN A 108 -8.67 -9.62 -17.75
CA ASN A 108 -8.94 -11.00 -18.08
C ASN A 108 -8.60 -11.91 -16.88
N ARG A 109 -9.65 -12.36 -16.18
CA ARG A 109 -9.54 -13.26 -15.01
C ARG A 109 -9.11 -14.70 -15.39
N PHE A 110 -9.09 -15.02 -16.67
CA PHE A 110 -8.69 -16.32 -17.21
C PHE A 110 -7.32 -16.25 -17.89
N SER A 111 -6.48 -15.28 -17.52
CA SER A 111 -5.16 -15.14 -18.12
C SER A 111 -4.33 -16.41 -17.85
N ALA A 112 -3.65 -16.91 -18.89
CA ALA A 112 -2.74 -18.06 -18.74
C ALA A 112 -1.58 -17.74 -17.79
N LYS A 113 -1.15 -16.47 -17.74
CA LYS A 113 -0.09 -15.99 -16.85
C LYS A 113 -0.49 -16.12 -15.39
N TYR A 114 -1.73 -15.77 -15.04
CA TYR A 114 -2.29 -15.98 -13.71
C TYR A 114 -2.29 -17.48 -13.37
N GLN A 115 -2.81 -18.32 -14.26
CA GLN A 115 -2.90 -19.77 -14.02
C GLN A 115 -1.54 -20.46 -13.85
N GLN A 116 -0.50 -19.97 -14.51
CA GLN A 116 0.86 -20.54 -14.45
C GLN A 116 1.69 -20.03 -13.27
N ARG A 117 1.30 -18.91 -12.67
CA ARG A 117 2.07 -18.30 -11.58
C ARG A 117 1.76 -18.94 -10.24
N LYS A 118 2.81 -19.15 -9.45
CA LYS A 118 2.69 -19.57 -8.06
C LYS A 118 2.42 -18.35 -7.19
N HIS A 119 1.21 -18.28 -6.62
CA HIS A 119 0.84 -17.22 -5.70
C HIS A 119 1.31 -17.51 -4.28
N LEU A 120 1.74 -16.46 -3.59
CA LEU A 120 2.03 -16.51 -2.17
C LEU A 120 0.74 -16.29 -1.36
N PRO A 121 0.59 -16.87 -0.17
CA PRO A 121 -0.56 -16.59 0.69
C PRO A 121 -0.75 -15.10 1.01
N SER A 122 0.36 -14.34 1.04
CA SER A 122 0.35 -12.89 1.27
C SER A 122 -0.18 -12.07 0.09
N ASP A 123 -0.29 -12.65 -1.12
CA ASP A 123 -0.69 -11.90 -2.32
C ASP A 123 -2.14 -11.40 -2.24
N ALA A 124 -2.99 -12.11 -1.49
CA ALA A 124 -4.37 -11.72 -1.23
C ALA A 124 -4.52 -10.68 -0.10
N ASN A 125 -3.43 -10.31 0.58
CA ASN A 125 -3.45 -9.40 1.72
C ASN A 125 -3.28 -7.94 1.28
N TYR A 126 -3.44 -7.03 2.24
CA TYR A 126 -3.37 -5.60 2.02
C TYR A 126 -2.55 -4.92 3.12
N PHE A 127 -1.69 -3.98 2.70
CA PHE A 127 -0.94 -3.14 3.64
C PHE A 127 -1.80 -2.09 4.31
N PHE A 128 -2.82 -1.58 3.63
CA PHE A 128 -3.85 -0.71 4.21
C PHE A 128 -5.19 -1.41 3.96
N PRO A 129 -6.23 -1.17 4.77
CA PRO A 129 -7.47 -1.92 4.59
C PRO A 129 -8.05 -1.74 3.18
N ASP A 130 -8.68 -2.78 2.65
CA ASP A 130 -9.39 -2.68 1.36
C ASP A 130 -10.52 -1.62 1.51
N PRO A 131 -10.60 -0.60 0.65
CA PRO A 131 -11.61 0.46 0.76
C PRO A 131 -13.06 -0.08 0.74
N HIS A 132 -13.32 -1.25 0.13
CA HIS A 132 -14.66 -1.86 0.16
C HIS A 132 -15.11 -2.20 1.58
N ILE A 133 -14.19 -2.48 2.50
CA ILE A 133 -14.49 -2.79 3.91
C ILE A 133 -15.25 -1.65 4.61
N PHE A 134 -15.05 -0.41 4.18
CA PHE A 134 -15.74 0.76 4.75
C PHE A 134 -17.10 1.02 4.12
N LEU A 135 -17.31 0.57 2.88
CA LEU A 135 -18.53 0.87 2.14
C LEU A 135 -19.57 -0.24 2.28
N ASP A 136 -19.12 -1.50 2.30
CA ASP A 136 -19.93 -2.71 2.38
C ASP A 136 -20.24 -3.11 3.84
N VAL A 137 -20.66 -2.14 4.65
CA VAL A 137 -21.05 -2.35 6.05
C VAL A 137 -22.23 -1.48 6.42
N SER A 138 -22.93 -1.85 7.49
CA SER A 138 -23.99 -1.01 8.08
C SER A 138 -23.46 0.39 8.43
N ASN A 139 -24.34 1.40 8.50
CA ASN A 139 -23.93 2.77 8.86
C ASN A 139 -23.16 2.81 10.19
N ARG A 140 -23.62 2.05 11.20
CA ARG A 140 -22.92 1.91 12.49
C ARG A 140 -21.52 1.30 12.32
N GLY A 141 -21.40 0.24 11.52
CA GLY A 141 -20.12 -0.39 11.22
C GLY A 141 -19.17 0.55 10.50
N ARG A 142 -19.67 1.28 9.51
CA ARG A 142 -18.91 2.29 8.75
C ARG A 142 -18.33 3.36 9.66
N THR A 143 -19.16 3.95 10.52
CA THR A 143 -18.74 4.98 11.49
C THR A 143 -17.64 4.44 12.41
N ALA A 144 -17.83 3.25 12.99
CA ALA A 144 -16.83 2.65 13.85
C ALA A 144 -15.50 2.38 13.12
N TYR A 145 -15.56 1.85 11.89
CA TYR A 145 -14.38 1.55 11.10
C TYR A 145 -13.61 2.82 10.73
N LEU A 146 -14.30 3.88 10.29
CA LEU A 146 -13.66 5.16 9.92
C LEU A 146 -13.01 5.84 11.13
N HIS A 147 -13.68 5.86 12.29
CA HIS A 147 -13.07 6.40 13.53
C HIS A 147 -11.89 5.56 14.01
N MET A 148 -12.00 4.23 13.95
CA MET A 148 -10.87 3.35 14.28
C MET A 148 -9.68 3.63 13.36
N TRP A 149 -9.91 3.68 12.04
CA TRP A 149 -8.88 4.04 11.08
C TRP A 149 -8.25 5.41 11.38
N LYS A 150 -9.06 6.43 11.62
CA LYS A 150 -8.60 7.78 11.99
C LYS A 150 -7.64 7.75 13.19
N GLN A 151 -8.00 7.01 14.25
CA GLN A 151 -7.21 6.91 15.48
C GLN A 151 -5.90 6.11 15.33
N ILE A 152 -5.85 5.11 14.43
CA ILE A 152 -4.67 4.24 14.28
C ILE A 152 -3.80 4.55 13.04
N SER A 153 -4.31 5.34 12.09
CA SER A 153 -3.69 5.52 10.76
C SER A 153 -2.26 6.04 10.82
N SER A 154 -1.99 7.05 11.65
CA SER A 154 -0.64 7.62 11.82
C SER A 154 0.37 6.58 12.31
N PHE A 155 -0.04 5.75 13.27
CA PHE A 155 0.79 4.67 13.78
C PHE A 155 1.01 3.57 12.74
N TRP A 156 -0.03 3.23 12.00
CA TRP A 156 0.05 2.23 10.93
C TRP A 156 0.97 2.69 9.78
N LYS A 157 0.81 3.93 9.30
CA LYS A 157 1.68 4.55 8.29
C LYS A 157 3.14 4.56 8.76
N TYR A 158 3.39 4.87 10.03
CA TYR A 158 4.73 4.78 10.63
C TYR A 158 5.30 3.36 10.54
N ARG A 159 4.53 2.33 10.92
CA ARG A 159 4.98 0.93 10.82
C ARG A 159 5.31 0.54 9.38
N ALA A 160 4.41 0.86 8.45
CA ALA A 160 4.61 0.59 7.03
C ALA A 160 5.88 1.25 6.47
N SER A 161 6.26 2.43 7.00
CA SER A 161 7.48 3.15 6.59
C SER A 161 8.78 2.58 7.17
N CYS A 162 8.72 1.89 8.32
CA CYS A 162 9.92 1.52 9.07
C CYS A 162 10.56 0.20 8.64
N ASN A 163 10.04 -0.46 7.59
CA ASN A 163 10.47 -1.76 7.09
C ASN A 163 10.78 -2.77 8.21
N LYS A 164 9.99 -2.70 9.30
CA LYS A 164 10.16 -3.60 10.43
C LYS A 164 9.55 -4.95 10.08
N PRO A 165 10.12 -6.07 10.57
CA PRO A 165 9.53 -7.39 10.38
C PRO A 165 8.08 -7.50 10.88
N ASP A 166 7.70 -6.63 11.82
CA ASP A 166 6.35 -6.59 12.39
C ASP A 166 5.31 -5.97 11.45
N ALA A 167 5.71 -5.17 10.45
CA ALA A 167 4.81 -4.49 9.53
C ALA A 167 4.43 -5.39 8.36
N ARG A 168 3.60 -6.40 8.63
CA ARG A 168 3.07 -7.31 7.59
C ARG A 168 1.74 -6.83 7.00
N PRO A 169 1.41 -7.21 5.76
CA PRO A 169 0.05 -7.15 5.25
C PRO A 169 -0.92 -7.91 6.15
N LEU A 170 -2.15 -7.41 6.26
CA LEU A 170 -3.28 -8.13 6.86
C LEU A 170 -4.25 -8.60 5.78
N SER A 171 -4.90 -9.75 6.02
CA SER A 171 -6.03 -10.20 5.20
C SER A 171 -7.24 -9.28 5.39
N SER A 172 -8.22 -9.35 4.47
CA SER A 172 -9.46 -8.57 4.61
C SER A 172 -10.25 -8.91 5.89
N GLU A 173 -10.13 -10.15 6.39
CA GLU A 173 -10.76 -10.56 7.65
C GLU A 173 -10.05 -9.96 8.86
N GLU A 174 -8.72 -10.05 8.91
CA GLU A 174 -7.91 -9.42 9.97
C GLU A 174 -8.13 -7.89 10.02
N TRP A 175 -8.27 -7.25 8.86
CA TRP A 175 -8.63 -5.83 8.78
C TRP A 175 -10.02 -5.55 9.37
N ARG A 176 -11.02 -6.37 9.05
CA ARG A 176 -12.37 -6.25 9.63
C ARG A 176 -12.35 -6.47 11.14
N ASP A 177 -11.57 -7.41 11.63
CA ASP A 177 -11.45 -7.65 13.06
C ASP A 177 -10.81 -6.47 13.79
N LEU A 178 -9.71 -5.92 13.24
CA LEU A 178 -9.05 -4.74 13.81
C LEU A 178 -9.96 -3.50 13.79
N LEU A 179 -10.57 -3.19 12.64
CA LEU A 179 -11.45 -2.02 12.50
C LEU A 179 -12.75 -2.17 13.31
N GLY A 180 -13.22 -3.40 13.51
CA GLY A 180 -14.44 -3.73 14.23
C GLY A 180 -14.28 -3.93 15.74
N ILE A 181 -13.08 -3.75 16.31
CA ILE A 181 -12.88 -3.80 17.77
C ILE A 181 -13.90 -2.93 18.54
N PRO A 182 -14.19 -1.67 18.15
CA PRO A 182 -15.15 -0.83 18.88
C PRO A 182 -16.60 -1.32 18.84
N LEU A 183 -16.92 -2.21 17.90
CA LEU A 183 -18.26 -2.83 17.82
C LEU A 183 -18.41 -3.98 18.82
N LYS A 184 -17.29 -4.60 19.22
CA LYS A 184 -17.23 -5.77 20.11
C LYS A 184 -16.86 -5.39 21.55
N ALA A 185 -16.03 -4.37 21.73
CA ALA A 185 -15.54 -3.92 23.03
C ALA A 185 -16.26 -2.67 23.53
N SER A 186 -16.61 -2.65 24.81
CA SER A 186 -17.40 -1.55 25.41
C SER A 186 -16.57 -0.55 26.21
N THR A 187 -15.29 -0.83 26.49
CA THR A 187 -14.41 0.04 27.29
C THR A 187 -13.14 0.39 26.53
N GLU A 188 -12.58 1.58 26.76
CA GLU A 188 -11.32 2.00 26.11
C GLU A 188 -10.17 1.06 26.45
N SER A 189 -10.12 0.54 27.68
CA SER A 189 -9.10 -0.42 28.11
C SER A 189 -9.13 -1.71 27.28
N GLU A 190 -10.32 -2.25 27.02
CA GLU A 190 -10.49 -3.45 26.21
C GLU A 190 -10.15 -3.19 24.73
N ILE A 191 -10.60 -2.04 24.19
CA ILE A 191 -10.23 -1.61 22.83
C ILE A 191 -8.71 -1.52 22.71
N ARG A 192 -8.02 -0.85 23.65
CA ARG A 192 -6.57 -0.70 23.66
C ARG A 192 -5.84 -2.04 23.74
N LYS A 193 -6.33 -2.95 24.58
CA LYS A 193 -5.77 -4.30 24.71
C LYS A 193 -5.85 -5.08 23.39
N GLN A 194 -6.99 -5.05 22.71
CA GLN A 194 -7.18 -5.73 21.43
C GLN A 194 -6.38 -5.06 20.31
N VAL A 195 -6.37 -3.72 20.22
CA VAL A 195 -5.57 -2.98 19.24
C VAL A 195 -4.09 -3.32 19.40
N LYS A 196 -3.58 -3.42 20.64
CA LYS A 196 -2.19 -3.81 20.92
C LYS A 196 -1.83 -5.21 20.42
N ILE A 197 -2.79 -6.14 20.34
CA ILE A 197 -2.56 -7.48 19.77
C ILE A 197 -2.23 -7.39 18.26
N PHE A 198 -2.92 -6.52 17.52
CA PHE A 198 -2.66 -6.31 16.08
C PHE A 198 -1.46 -5.38 15.82
N LEU A 199 -1.37 -4.31 16.61
CA LEU A 199 -0.45 -3.21 16.37
C LEU A 199 0.91 -3.39 17.04
N GLY A 200 1.00 -4.29 18.02
CA GLY A 200 2.12 -4.40 18.91
C GLY A 200 2.16 -3.26 19.94
N PRO A 201 3.18 -3.22 20.80
CA PRO A 201 3.38 -2.11 21.74
C PRO A 201 3.61 -0.79 20.99
N SER A 202 2.99 0.28 21.47
CA SER A 202 3.28 1.64 20.99
C SER A 202 4.76 1.96 21.25
N PRO A 203 5.52 2.43 20.25
CA PRO A 203 6.87 2.93 20.41
C PRO A 203 6.79 4.35 20.96
N ASP A 204 6.42 4.46 22.24
CA ASP A 204 6.31 5.74 22.95
C ASP A 204 7.64 6.54 22.87
N SER A 205 8.77 5.84 22.67
CA SER A 205 10.11 6.41 22.50
C SER A 205 10.36 7.15 21.18
N LYS A 206 9.43 7.11 20.20
CA LYS A 206 9.62 7.74 18.88
C LYS A 206 8.58 8.82 18.54
N GLY A 207 7.76 9.23 19.51
CA GLY A 207 6.77 10.30 19.32
C GLY A 207 5.60 9.92 18.39
N VAL A 208 5.46 8.65 18.03
CA VAL A 208 4.30 8.14 17.28
C VAL A 208 3.50 7.25 18.20
N SER A 209 2.35 7.74 18.65
CA SER A 209 1.39 7.00 19.48
C SER A 209 0.03 6.97 18.77
N TYR A 210 -0.79 5.99 19.10
CA TYR A 210 -2.21 5.98 18.75
C TYR A 210 -3.02 6.44 19.96
N HIS A 211 -3.91 7.40 19.72
CA HIS A 211 -4.82 7.90 20.76
C HIS A 211 -6.19 7.29 20.54
N LEU A 212 -6.54 6.32 21.38
CA LEU A 212 -7.85 5.67 21.33
C LEU A 212 -8.83 6.44 22.21
N ASN A 213 -9.92 6.88 21.63
CA ASN A 213 -11.00 7.52 22.37
C ASN A 213 -12.31 6.77 22.10
N ALA A 214 -12.80 6.05 23.12
CA ALA A 214 -13.99 5.22 23.01
C ALA A 214 -15.27 6.04 22.72
N SER A 215 -15.29 7.31 23.14
CA SER A 215 -16.46 8.18 22.93
C SER A 215 -16.67 8.55 21.45
N ASP A 216 -15.59 8.59 20.65
CA ASP A 216 -15.66 8.98 19.24
C ASP A 216 -16.40 7.96 18.37
N PHE A 217 -16.37 6.67 18.72
CA PHE A 217 -16.89 5.59 17.85
C PHE A 217 -18.41 5.62 17.62
N ASN A 218 -19.15 6.39 18.42
CA ASN A 218 -20.58 6.60 18.25
C ASN A 218 -20.93 7.95 17.61
N LEU A 219 -19.94 8.83 17.40
CA LEU A 219 -20.15 10.14 16.80
C LEU A 219 -20.37 9.99 15.29
N PRO A 220 -21.35 10.71 14.72
CA PRO A 220 -21.50 10.74 13.26
C PRO A 220 -20.22 11.27 12.63
N ILE A 221 -19.84 10.71 11.48
CA ILE A 221 -18.73 11.20 10.69
C ILE A 221 -19.26 12.05 9.53
N GLU A 222 -18.68 13.23 9.34
CA GLU A 222 -19.07 14.09 8.23
C GLU A 222 -18.71 13.44 6.90
N LYS A 223 -19.55 13.66 5.88
CA LYS A 223 -19.32 13.09 4.53
C LYS A 223 -17.95 13.46 3.97
N LYS A 224 -17.55 14.73 4.12
CA LYS A 224 -16.25 15.24 3.69
C LYS A 224 -15.09 14.48 4.36
N GLU A 225 -15.15 14.33 5.68
CA GLU A 225 -14.13 13.61 6.44
C GLU A 225 -14.05 12.14 6.04
N ALA A 226 -15.20 11.48 5.87
CA ALA A 226 -15.23 10.09 5.41
C ALA A 226 -14.65 9.91 4.00
N LEU A 227 -14.91 10.83 3.07
CA LEU A 227 -14.30 10.84 1.73
C LEU A 227 -12.78 11.01 1.81
N GLU A 228 -12.29 11.91 2.65
CA GLU A 228 -10.86 12.11 2.89
C GLU A 228 -10.20 10.85 3.45
N LEU A 229 -10.79 10.21 4.45
CA LEU A 229 -10.26 8.97 5.04
C LEU A 229 -10.22 7.82 4.02
N VAL A 230 -11.28 7.61 3.24
CA VAL A 230 -11.29 6.55 2.22
C VAL A 230 -10.30 6.87 1.09
N TRP A 231 -10.13 8.14 0.72
CA TRP A 231 -9.09 8.56 -0.22
C TRP A 231 -7.69 8.27 0.32
N GLU A 232 -7.44 8.59 1.59
CA GLU A 232 -6.18 8.30 2.30
C GLU A 232 -5.91 6.80 2.46
N ILE A 233 -6.90 5.94 2.25
CA ILE A 233 -6.71 4.48 2.20
C ILE A 233 -6.37 4.05 0.78
N CYS A 234 -7.09 4.58 -0.22
CA CYS A 234 -6.85 4.26 -1.63
C CYS A 234 -5.44 4.64 -2.08
N GLU A 235 -4.97 5.83 -1.73
CA GLU A 235 -3.72 6.40 -2.25
C GLU A 235 -2.47 5.63 -1.77
N PRO A 236 -2.27 5.35 -0.46
CA PRO A 236 -1.18 4.48 -0.01
C PRO A 236 -1.30 3.05 -0.53
N ASN A 237 -2.49 2.45 -0.58
CA ASN A 237 -2.65 1.10 -1.13
C ASN A 237 -2.15 1.05 -2.58
N PHE A 238 -2.58 1.98 -3.43
CA PHE A 238 -2.10 2.07 -4.82
C PHE A 238 -0.57 2.18 -4.89
N ARG A 239 0.03 3.04 -4.06
CA ARG A 239 1.50 3.22 -4.02
C ARG A 239 2.23 1.95 -3.62
N PHE A 240 1.80 1.29 -2.54
CA PHE A 240 2.40 0.05 -2.06
C PHE A 240 2.21 -1.10 -3.06
N GLU A 241 1.04 -1.18 -3.68
CA GLU A 241 0.73 -2.18 -4.70
C GLU A 241 1.57 -1.97 -5.97
N LEU A 242 1.71 -0.72 -6.43
CA LEU A 242 2.56 -0.41 -7.58
C LEU A 242 4.03 -0.74 -7.29
N LEU A 243 4.54 -0.38 -6.11
CA LEU A 243 5.92 -0.70 -5.71
C LEU A 243 6.15 -2.21 -5.63
N SER A 244 5.21 -2.94 -5.04
CA SER A 244 5.32 -4.39 -4.87
C SER A 244 5.22 -5.12 -6.21
N LEU A 245 4.31 -4.68 -7.07
CA LEU A 245 4.25 -5.13 -8.45
C LEU A 245 5.56 -4.84 -9.18
N ASP A 246 6.12 -3.65 -8.99
CA ASP A 246 7.36 -3.26 -9.65
C ASP A 246 8.51 -4.21 -9.35
N VAL A 247 8.71 -4.55 -8.06
CA VAL A 247 9.79 -5.44 -7.63
C VAL A 247 9.65 -6.83 -8.24
N ARG A 248 8.42 -7.31 -8.44
CA ARG A 248 8.13 -8.65 -8.97
C ARG A 248 8.07 -8.71 -10.49
N ALA A 249 7.62 -7.62 -11.12
CA ALA A 249 7.45 -7.53 -12.56
C ALA A 249 8.71 -7.06 -13.27
N ALA A 250 9.62 -6.36 -12.60
CA ALA A 250 10.83 -5.84 -13.22
C ALA A 250 11.69 -6.95 -13.85
N ALA A 251 12.02 -6.78 -15.13
CA ALA A 251 12.92 -7.67 -15.85
C ALA A 251 14.31 -7.53 -15.23
N ARG A 252 14.78 -8.59 -14.56
CA ARG A 252 16.18 -8.65 -14.16
C ARG A 252 17.02 -8.80 -15.42
N SER A 253 18.03 -7.95 -15.57
CA SER A 253 19.00 -8.12 -16.64
C SER A 253 19.64 -9.51 -16.49
N PRO A 254 19.63 -10.38 -17.52
CA PRO A 254 20.26 -11.71 -17.45
C PRO A 254 21.79 -11.68 -17.23
N ARG A 255 22.39 -10.48 -17.09
CA ARG A 255 23.82 -10.24 -17.20
C ARG A 255 24.65 -10.39 -15.93
N SER A 256 24.07 -10.78 -14.80
CA SER A 256 24.88 -10.97 -13.58
C SER A 256 25.33 -12.43 -13.45
N GLN A 257 26.26 -12.87 -14.30
CA GLN A 257 27.12 -14.03 -13.97
C GLN A 257 28.14 -13.66 -12.87
N SER A 258 28.18 -12.40 -12.46
CA SER A 258 28.99 -11.94 -11.34
C SER A 258 28.58 -12.64 -10.05
N THR A 259 29.59 -13.10 -9.32
CA THR A 259 29.48 -13.70 -7.99
C THR A 259 30.05 -12.76 -6.94
N GLY A 260 29.54 -12.79 -5.71
CA GLY A 260 30.08 -11.98 -4.62
C GLY A 260 29.70 -10.50 -4.71
N ASP A 261 30.65 -9.61 -4.41
CA ASP A 261 30.40 -8.18 -4.21
C ASP A 261 29.82 -7.47 -5.44
N GLU A 262 30.23 -7.87 -6.65
CA GLU A 262 29.71 -7.33 -7.91
C GLU A 262 28.20 -7.59 -8.10
N TYR A 263 27.71 -8.76 -7.68
CA TYR A 263 26.28 -9.06 -7.69
C TYR A 263 25.52 -8.14 -6.73
N PHE A 264 26.03 -7.97 -5.51
CA PHE A 264 25.39 -7.10 -4.51
C PHE A 264 25.35 -5.64 -4.97
N GLN A 265 26.42 -5.15 -5.59
CA GLN A 265 26.46 -3.81 -6.17
C GLN A 265 25.45 -3.68 -7.31
N ALA A 266 25.43 -4.63 -8.26
CA ALA A 266 24.49 -4.60 -9.38
C ALA A 266 23.02 -4.64 -8.93
N GLU A 267 22.70 -5.51 -7.96
CA GLU A 267 21.35 -5.60 -7.36
C GLU A 267 20.99 -4.31 -6.61
N SER A 268 21.92 -3.73 -5.86
CA SER A 268 21.71 -2.45 -5.17
C SER A 268 21.44 -1.31 -6.16
N THR A 269 22.27 -1.18 -7.19
CA THR A 269 22.09 -0.19 -8.26
C THR A 269 20.75 -0.37 -8.96
N PHE A 270 20.38 -1.60 -9.30
CA PHE A 270 19.10 -1.92 -9.92
C PHE A 270 17.93 -1.48 -9.02
N ARG A 271 17.95 -1.84 -7.73
CA ARG A 271 16.89 -1.45 -6.78
C ARG A 271 16.78 0.06 -6.63
N ILE A 272 17.90 0.78 -6.54
CA ILE A 272 17.93 2.25 -6.48
C ILE A 272 17.32 2.87 -7.75
N GLU A 273 17.68 2.34 -8.93
CA GLU A 273 17.13 2.83 -10.20
C GLU A 273 15.62 2.64 -10.28
N ARG A 274 15.12 1.44 -9.92
CA ARG A 274 13.68 1.14 -9.89
C ARG A 274 12.94 2.05 -8.93
N GLN A 275 13.45 2.24 -7.71
CA GLN A 275 12.82 3.12 -6.73
C GLN A 275 12.84 4.58 -7.13
N THR A 276 13.90 5.03 -7.82
CA THR A 276 13.96 6.38 -8.38
C THR A 276 12.84 6.58 -9.41
N LYS A 277 12.66 5.61 -10.33
CA LYS A 277 11.55 5.63 -11.32
C LYS A 277 10.18 5.60 -10.65
N PHE A 278 10.03 4.77 -9.62
CA PHE A 278 8.81 4.71 -8.81
C PHE A 278 8.51 6.07 -8.16
N GLY A 279 9.50 6.69 -7.52
CA GLY A 279 9.37 8.00 -6.88
C GLY A 279 8.94 9.11 -7.85
N TRP A 280 9.34 9.04 -9.12
CA TRP A 280 8.90 10.01 -10.14
C TRP A 280 7.40 9.92 -10.44
N CYS A 281 6.73 8.80 -10.15
CA CYS A 281 5.28 8.67 -10.34
C CYS A 281 4.47 9.55 -9.38
N PHE A 282 5.06 9.96 -8.25
CA PHE A 282 4.35 10.64 -7.17
C PHE A 282 4.89 12.06 -6.89
N PRO A 283 4.05 12.99 -6.43
CA PRO A 283 4.46 14.37 -6.14
C PRO A 283 5.13 14.54 -4.77
N ASP A 284 4.97 13.59 -3.87
CA ASP A 284 5.33 13.68 -2.45
C ASP A 284 6.00 12.39 -1.96
N ALA A 285 6.40 12.40 -0.67
CA ALA A 285 7.02 11.25 -0.04
C ALA A 285 6.08 10.05 -0.02
N PHE A 286 6.64 8.85 -0.21
CA PHE A 286 5.89 7.61 -0.35
C PHE A 286 4.93 7.33 0.83
N SER A 287 5.43 7.49 2.06
CA SER A 287 4.75 7.02 3.28
C SER A 287 3.62 7.93 3.80
N SER A 288 3.44 9.13 3.23
CA SER A 288 2.49 10.12 3.76
C SER A 288 1.93 11.00 2.65
N PRO A 289 0.95 10.50 1.86
CA PRO A 289 0.25 11.34 0.90
C PRO A 289 -0.48 12.46 1.64
N GLN A 290 -0.38 13.68 1.11
CA GLN A 290 -1.05 14.84 1.70
C GLN A 290 -2.38 15.10 0.98
N SER A 291 -3.48 15.24 1.72
CA SER A 291 -4.80 15.58 1.15
C SER A 291 -4.78 16.91 0.39
N ALA A 292 -3.98 17.87 0.84
CA ALA A 292 -3.70 19.13 0.12
C ALA A 292 -3.12 18.93 -1.29
N ARG A 293 -2.56 17.75 -1.58
CA ARG A 293 -1.98 17.36 -2.86
C ARG A 293 -2.81 16.31 -3.60
N ALA A 294 -4.05 16.07 -3.18
CA ALA A 294 -4.92 15.07 -3.80
C ALA A 294 -5.26 15.38 -5.27
N ASP A 295 -5.24 16.65 -5.69
CA ASP A 295 -5.36 17.07 -7.10
C ASP A 295 -4.00 17.23 -7.82
N TYR A 296 -2.95 16.59 -7.30
CA TYR A 296 -1.67 16.46 -7.96
C TYR A 296 -1.42 15.00 -8.32
N GLY A 297 -0.37 14.75 -9.10
CA GLY A 297 -0.01 13.36 -9.41
C GLY A 297 -0.83 12.78 -10.57
N ILE A 298 -1.04 11.47 -10.51
CA ILE A 298 -1.90 10.69 -11.42
C ILE A 298 -3.39 11.04 -11.22
N SER A 299 -3.77 11.49 -10.03
CA SER A 299 -5.16 11.86 -9.71
C SER A 299 -5.54 13.28 -10.15
N SER A 300 -4.59 14.09 -10.63
CA SER A 300 -4.85 15.50 -10.99
C SER A 300 -5.95 15.65 -12.06
N THR A 301 -6.87 16.58 -11.85
CA THR A 301 -7.88 16.98 -12.85
C THR A 301 -7.24 17.65 -14.06
N HIS A 302 -6.10 18.31 -13.90
CA HIS A 302 -5.37 18.94 -15.00
C HIS A 302 -4.50 17.94 -15.77
N TRP A 303 -4.79 17.78 -17.06
CA TRP A 303 -4.06 16.87 -17.95
C TRP A 303 -2.54 17.09 -17.94
N SER A 304 -2.06 18.34 -18.01
CA SER A 304 -0.61 18.62 -18.03
C SER A 304 0.14 18.09 -16.80
N ARG A 305 -0.49 18.17 -15.62
CA ARG A 305 0.05 17.63 -14.37
C ARG A 305 -0.02 16.10 -14.35
N ARG A 306 -1.16 15.54 -14.77
CA ARG A 306 -1.40 14.09 -14.85
C ARG A 306 -0.45 13.40 -15.82
N PHE A 307 -0.38 13.91 -17.04
CA PHE A 307 0.46 13.43 -18.13
C PHE A 307 1.92 13.30 -17.72
N LYS A 308 2.46 14.30 -17.02
CA LYS A 308 3.84 14.25 -16.53
C LYS A 308 4.10 13.00 -15.69
N ARG A 309 3.14 12.59 -14.85
CA ARG A 309 3.27 11.40 -13.99
C ARG A 309 2.97 10.11 -14.73
N LEU A 310 2.00 10.11 -15.63
CA LEU A 310 1.73 8.96 -16.50
C LEU A 310 2.95 8.60 -17.38
N LYS A 311 3.74 9.58 -17.81
CA LYS A 311 5.02 9.32 -18.50
C LYS A 311 6.00 8.54 -17.62
N TYR A 312 6.08 8.86 -16.33
CA TYR A 312 6.95 8.13 -15.40
C TYR A 312 6.40 6.73 -15.12
N LEU A 313 5.08 6.58 -14.99
CA LEU A 313 4.43 5.28 -14.87
C LEU A 313 4.74 4.38 -16.09
N ARG A 314 4.63 4.93 -17.31
CA ARG A 314 5.02 4.23 -18.54
C ARG A 314 6.49 3.78 -18.50
N LYS A 315 7.41 4.67 -18.13
CA LYS A 315 8.85 4.34 -18.02
C LYS A 315 9.15 3.29 -16.95
N LEU A 316 8.37 3.27 -15.88
CA LEU A 316 8.45 2.25 -14.85
C LEU A 316 8.07 0.88 -15.44
N MET A 317 6.91 0.81 -16.10
CA MET A 317 6.37 -0.40 -16.72
C MET A 317 7.17 -0.92 -17.92
N GLU A 318 7.87 -0.03 -18.63
CA GLU A 318 8.78 -0.41 -19.72
C GLU A 318 9.89 -1.36 -19.25
N GLY A 319 10.30 -1.26 -17.98
CA GLY A 319 11.30 -2.15 -17.39
C GLY A 319 10.72 -3.45 -16.81
N TRP A 320 9.44 -3.75 -17.02
CA TRP A 320 8.85 -5.03 -16.62
C TRP A 320 9.16 -6.13 -17.64
N ALA A 321 9.13 -7.39 -17.21
CA ALA A 321 9.35 -8.57 -18.05
C ALA A 321 8.36 -8.62 -19.23
N ASP A 322 7.15 -8.15 -18.98
CA ASP A 322 6.12 -7.94 -19.97
C ASP A 322 5.79 -6.44 -20.04
N PRO A 323 6.38 -5.66 -20.95
CA PRO A 323 6.10 -4.23 -21.04
C PRO A 323 4.69 -3.97 -21.61
N PRO A 324 4.18 -2.72 -21.48
CA PRO A 324 2.94 -2.32 -22.13
C PRO A 324 2.97 -2.57 -23.64
N ARG A 325 1.79 -2.74 -24.24
CA ARG A 325 1.66 -2.99 -25.68
C ARG A 325 2.37 -1.91 -26.50
N ARG A 326 2.89 -2.32 -27.67
CA ARG A 326 3.72 -1.46 -28.52
C ARG A 326 3.06 -0.12 -28.85
N GLU A 327 1.74 -0.11 -29.07
CA GLU A 327 0.98 1.09 -29.40
C GLU A 327 1.06 2.14 -28.27
N VAL A 328 1.01 1.69 -27.01
CA VAL A 328 1.16 2.55 -25.83
C VAL A 328 2.62 3.05 -25.70
N MET A 329 3.57 2.23 -26.15
CA MET A 329 5.02 2.47 -26.05
C MET A 329 5.63 3.23 -27.22
N THR A 330 4.95 3.38 -28.36
CA THR A 330 5.50 4.08 -29.53
C THR A 330 4.92 5.47 -29.72
N ILE A 331 3.80 5.81 -29.07
CA ILE A 331 3.23 7.15 -29.17
C ILE A 331 4.23 8.18 -28.61
N ARG A 332 4.50 9.17 -29.46
CA ARG A 332 5.39 10.29 -29.19
C ARG A 332 4.79 11.20 -28.10
N PRO A 333 5.57 11.62 -27.09
CA PRO A 333 5.06 12.47 -26.01
C PRO A 333 4.39 13.75 -26.48
N GLU A 334 4.86 14.35 -27.57
CA GLU A 334 4.38 15.61 -28.14
C GLU A 334 2.91 15.50 -28.59
N VAL A 335 2.50 14.31 -29.05
CA VAL A 335 1.11 14.01 -29.44
C VAL A 335 0.18 13.95 -28.21
N LEU A 336 0.76 13.68 -27.03
CA LEU A 336 0.04 13.46 -25.77
C LEU A 336 0.06 14.70 -24.85
N GLU A 337 0.69 15.81 -25.25
CA GLU A 337 0.82 16.99 -24.39
C GLU A 337 -0.51 17.68 -24.10
N LYS A 338 -1.47 17.54 -25.01
CA LYS A 338 -2.84 18.07 -24.86
C LYS A 338 -3.82 16.95 -24.61
N GLU A 339 -4.81 17.22 -23.76
CA GLU A 339 -5.91 16.30 -23.55
C GLU A 339 -6.70 16.17 -24.85
N SER A 340 -6.72 14.95 -25.37
CA SER A 340 -7.38 14.60 -26.61
C SER A 340 -7.87 13.16 -26.51
N ARG A 341 -8.67 12.73 -27.48
CA ARG A 341 -9.10 11.33 -27.56
C ARG A 341 -7.92 10.36 -27.54
N VAL A 342 -6.86 10.67 -28.31
CA VAL A 342 -5.64 9.85 -28.38
C VAL A 342 -4.97 9.74 -27.01
N SER A 343 -4.94 10.84 -26.25
CA SER A 343 -4.28 10.87 -24.95
C SER A 343 -5.05 10.09 -23.87
N VAL A 344 -6.38 10.11 -23.94
CA VAL A 344 -7.26 9.29 -23.09
C VAL A 344 -7.14 7.81 -23.43
N GLU A 345 -7.17 7.45 -24.71
CA GLU A 345 -6.97 6.05 -25.16
C GLU A 345 -5.59 5.52 -24.73
N TRP A 346 -4.56 6.38 -24.80
CA TRP A 346 -3.22 6.05 -24.32
C TRP A 346 -3.18 5.81 -22.79
N GLU A 347 -3.79 6.69 -21.98
CA GLU A 347 -3.90 6.48 -20.53
C GLU A 347 -4.67 5.18 -20.23
N GLN A 348 -5.77 4.92 -20.93
CA GLN A 348 -6.56 3.72 -20.76
C GLN A 348 -5.76 2.44 -21.06
N GLY A 349 -4.87 2.47 -22.06
CA GLY A 349 -3.96 1.38 -22.40
C GLY A 349 -2.90 1.13 -21.33
N LEU A 350 -2.34 2.19 -20.73
CA LEU A 350 -1.44 2.06 -19.57
C LEU A 350 -2.16 1.43 -18.38
N VAL A 351 -3.36 1.92 -18.06
CA VAL A 351 -4.17 1.40 -16.96
C VAL A 351 -4.54 -0.06 -17.18
N GLN A 352 -4.95 -0.44 -18.41
CA GLN A 352 -5.24 -1.83 -18.76
C GLN A 352 -4.04 -2.74 -18.46
N HIS A 353 -2.85 -2.31 -18.89
CA HIS A 353 -1.64 -3.07 -18.64
C HIS A 353 -1.35 -3.18 -17.14
N TYR A 354 -1.44 -2.08 -16.39
CA TYR A 354 -1.26 -2.09 -14.93
C TYR A 354 -2.17 -3.10 -14.23
N VAL A 355 -3.50 -3.00 -14.43
CA VAL A 355 -4.46 -3.82 -13.69
C VAL A 355 -4.38 -5.30 -14.08
N GLN A 356 -4.10 -5.60 -15.35
CA GLN A 356 -3.89 -6.98 -15.78
C GLN A 356 -2.62 -7.56 -15.17
N THR A 357 -1.49 -6.85 -15.25
CA THR A 357 -0.22 -7.31 -14.70
C THR A 357 -0.34 -7.45 -13.18
N PHE A 358 -1.02 -6.52 -12.49
CA PHE A 358 -1.29 -6.67 -11.06
C PHE A 358 -2.07 -7.94 -10.76
N TYR A 359 -3.17 -8.19 -11.47
CA TYR A 359 -3.97 -9.40 -11.29
C TYR A 359 -3.17 -10.67 -11.56
N ASP A 360 -2.36 -10.70 -12.62
CA ASP A 360 -1.53 -11.85 -12.96
C ASP A 360 -0.54 -12.20 -11.83
N TYR A 361 -0.06 -11.21 -11.08
CA TYR A 361 0.88 -11.41 -9.97
C TYR A 361 0.20 -11.67 -8.62
N PHE A 362 -0.91 -10.97 -8.32
CA PHE A 362 -1.51 -10.96 -6.98
C PHE A 362 -2.85 -11.69 -6.88
N GLY A 363 -3.48 -12.04 -8.00
CA GLY A 363 -4.74 -12.79 -8.05
C GLY A 363 -5.97 -12.05 -7.53
N ARG A 364 -5.86 -10.74 -7.30
CA ARG A 364 -6.95 -9.87 -6.82
C ARG A 364 -6.97 -8.56 -7.61
N PRO A 365 -8.09 -7.81 -7.62
CA PRO A 365 -8.12 -6.49 -8.23
C PRO A 365 -7.15 -5.53 -7.54
N ALA A 366 -6.57 -4.62 -8.33
CA ALA A 366 -5.71 -3.55 -7.81
C ALA A 366 -6.57 -2.46 -7.15
N ILE A 367 -6.05 -1.82 -6.11
CA ILE A 367 -6.64 -0.59 -5.57
C ILE A 367 -6.22 0.57 -6.46
N LEU A 368 -7.21 1.20 -7.08
CA LEU A 368 -6.99 2.26 -8.06
C LEU A 368 -6.91 3.63 -7.38
N PRO A 369 -6.04 4.54 -7.85
CA PRO A 369 -5.95 5.90 -7.35
C PRO A 369 -7.27 6.64 -7.55
N ARG A 370 -7.58 7.51 -6.60
CA ARG A 370 -8.83 8.26 -6.53
C ARG A 370 -8.59 9.76 -6.54
N ARG A 371 -9.61 10.50 -6.97
CA ARG A 371 -9.67 11.94 -6.79
C ARG A 371 -10.31 12.24 -5.44
N LEU A 372 -9.88 13.34 -4.83
CA LEU A 372 -10.55 13.93 -3.69
C LEU A 372 -11.40 15.11 -4.20
N PRO A 373 -12.72 15.17 -3.91
CA PRO A 373 -13.58 16.26 -4.35
C PRO A 373 -13.01 17.63 -3.94
N ALA A 374 -13.22 18.67 -4.76
CA ALA A 374 -12.68 20.01 -4.49
C ALA A 374 -13.16 20.58 -3.14
N GLU A 375 -14.40 20.25 -2.73
CA GLU A 375 -14.96 20.59 -1.42
C GLU A 375 -14.20 19.98 -0.24
N CYS A 376 -13.52 18.86 -0.45
CA CYS A 376 -12.70 18.17 0.54
C CYS A 376 -11.25 18.68 0.56
N GLN A 377 -10.82 19.47 -0.43
CA GLN A 377 -9.46 19.97 -0.44
C GLN A 377 -9.33 21.14 0.56
N PRO A 378 -8.26 21.19 1.36
CA PRO A 378 -8.00 22.33 2.21
C PRO A 378 -7.87 23.56 1.31
N VAL A 379 -8.61 24.63 1.62
CA VAL A 379 -8.47 25.91 0.92
C VAL A 379 -7.03 26.36 1.13
N SER A 380 -6.23 26.28 0.09
CA SER A 380 -4.88 26.85 0.07
C SER A 380 -5.01 28.33 0.36
N ARG A 381 -4.80 28.75 1.61
CA ARG A 381 -4.52 30.15 1.91
C ARG A 381 -3.15 30.43 1.31
N ILE A 382 -3.15 31.01 0.12
CA ILE A 382 -1.96 31.51 -0.58
C ILE A 382 -1.36 32.64 0.23
#